data_AF-A0AAD4JVN8-F1
#
_entry.id   AF-A0AAD4JVN8-F1
#
_cell.length_a   1.000
_cell.length_b   1.000
_cell.length_c   1.000
_cell.angle_alpha   90.00
_cell.angle_beta   90.00
_cell.angle_gamma   90.00
#
_symmetry.space_group_name_H-M   'P 1'
#
loop_
_entity.id
_entity.type
_entity.pdbx_description
1 polymer ?
#
loop_
_entity_poly.entity_id
_entity_poly.type
_entity_poly.pdbx_seq_one_letter_code
_entity_poly.pdbx_strand_id
1 'polypeptide(L)'
;KQSLKLNFRVIISNLYMNSEQRLPAARVPKCLHNTSLCVSKHRCAMLPNAPDISIAQELRKNLYNKHYETFLDMQETMALQCVFPDEAAFDWLFSMLMILSTKTLSADELRSRYNNVIRIYYLLVDTFPPCWTALRPYYLDFLGVSHPNERDKPQKLQLLLDLLEECLDKCSEQEIKEYTKYYEDFSANFDDEEYTNLSQDSFLMRHVDDYDWQGSKLWLDDFKQMSPSVRLARVFDALDMICWVLERQFMSWMDHNRMQQAEPEIFQDELKPFALIVFGMTQETRVSKITRQLLRLYSRSVAKSLHADRLFVLERFVSLLMEVSNTAELQYVENYLIYPSLGRQTSRLIAEFFKIFKTENPKHISTYIKTIPQFTQHYVRYEFINHFLQLFYCSKAPFRPEKICEEFKSKQWLKYKPRSAIEPDDDEQLSREDYLMIMLNALQDYCLWLNLQPFWRYMKTKEPVKPLQTRTASPLATPVGVATGEVGNIFMLDEMQKEAHTWKQRINSKVIVARPKVNLPVARISTSRMAELFGGDIRQLRYLRRVLMEVMQYVDVTKWLNFLADFLGEDDASATGSSRASVASTN
;
A
#
# COMPACT_ATOMS: atom_id res chain seq x y z
N LYS A 1 -25.46 -25.03 -12.79
CA LYS A 1 -25.73 -23.57 -12.66
C LYS A 1 -25.46 -23.03 -11.24
N GLN A 2 -25.94 -23.68 -10.17
CA GLN A 2 -25.71 -23.24 -8.78
C GLN A 2 -24.23 -23.29 -8.34
N SER A 3 -23.47 -24.33 -8.72
CA SER A 3 -22.03 -24.43 -8.46
C SER A 3 -21.21 -23.29 -9.10
N LEU A 4 -21.60 -22.82 -10.30
CA LEU A 4 -20.91 -21.74 -11.01
C LEU A 4 -21.07 -20.38 -10.30
N LYS A 5 -22.30 -20.06 -9.89
CA LYS A 5 -22.62 -18.82 -9.17
C LYS A 5 -21.88 -18.75 -7.84
N LEU A 6 -21.80 -19.88 -7.13
CA LEU A 6 -21.09 -19.98 -5.85
C LEU A 6 -19.58 -19.78 -6.02
N ASN A 7 -18.94 -20.50 -6.94
CA ASN A 7 -17.50 -20.37 -7.19
C ASN A 7 -17.12 -18.98 -7.68
N PHE A 8 -17.91 -18.39 -8.58
CA PHE A 8 -17.66 -17.03 -9.05
C PHE A 8 -17.74 -16.01 -7.91
N ARG A 9 -18.72 -16.17 -7.01
CA ARG A 9 -18.83 -15.37 -5.79
C ARG A 9 -17.60 -15.56 -4.88
N VAL A 10 -17.08 -16.78 -4.74
CA VAL A 10 -15.87 -17.06 -3.94
C VAL A 10 -14.63 -16.39 -4.55
N ILE A 11 -14.45 -16.42 -5.87
CA ILE A 11 -13.32 -15.77 -6.55
C ILE A 11 -13.28 -14.27 -6.25
N ILE A 12 -14.41 -13.58 -6.44
CA ILE A 12 -14.49 -12.13 -6.21
C ILE A 12 -14.41 -11.82 -4.71
N SER A 13 -15.06 -12.63 -3.88
CA SER A 13 -14.95 -12.49 -2.42
C SER A 13 -13.51 -12.62 -1.95
N ASN A 14 -12.73 -13.55 -2.52
CA ASN A 14 -11.33 -13.71 -2.16
C ASN A 14 -10.53 -12.45 -2.52
N LEU A 15 -10.75 -11.86 -3.69
CA LEU A 15 -10.09 -10.62 -4.08
C LEU A 15 -10.45 -9.46 -3.13
N TYR A 16 -11.73 -9.32 -2.78
CA TYR A 16 -12.20 -8.27 -1.87
C TYR A 16 -11.66 -8.41 -0.44
N MET A 17 -11.61 -9.64 0.06
CA MET A 17 -11.20 -9.97 1.44
C MET A 17 -9.69 -9.95 1.64
N ASN A 18 -8.89 -9.91 0.56
CA ASN A 18 -7.43 -9.92 0.65
C ASN A 18 -6.86 -8.50 0.79
N SER A 19 -6.83 -8.00 2.03
CA SER A 19 -6.29 -6.67 2.33
C SER A 19 -4.81 -6.50 1.95
N GLU A 20 -4.00 -7.56 1.98
CA GLU A 20 -2.60 -7.52 1.54
C GLU A 20 -2.48 -7.29 0.03
N GLN A 21 -3.34 -7.91 -0.79
CA GLN A 21 -3.36 -7.67 -2.24
C GLN A 21 -3.94 -6.30 -2.62
N ARG A 22 -4.83 -5.74 -1.79
CA ARG A 22 -5.42 -4.41 -2.01
C ARG A 22 -4.42 -3.29 -1.76
N LEU A 23 -3.52 -3.48 -0.79
CA LEU A 23 -2.45 -2.54 -0.46
C LEU A 23 -1.08 -3.26 -0.49
N PRO A 24 -0.57 -3.61 -1.68
CA PRO A 24 0.59 -4.50 -1.84
C PRO A 24 1.92 -3.89 -1.37
N ALA A 25 2.02 -2.56 -1.33
CA ALA A 25 3.21 -1.83 -0.88
C ALA A 25 3.32 -1.72 0.64
N ALA A 26 2.23 -2.03 1.37
CA ALA A 26 2.14 -1.75 2.78
C ALA A 26 2.87 -2.75 3.66
N ARG A 27 3.27 -2.26 4.83
CA ARG A 27 3.86 -3.09 5.88
C ARG A 27 2.76 -3.84 6.62
N VAL A 28 2.54 -5.09 6.21
CA VAL A 28 1.53 -6.02 6.74
C VAL A 28 1.60 -6.12 8.28
N PRO A 29 0.57 -5.65 9.02
CA PRO A 29 0.57 -5.82 10.47
C PRO A 29 0.37 -7.28 10.87
N LYS A 30 1.09 -7.70 11.93
CA LYS A 30 0.97 -9.03 12.57
C LYS A 30 -0.49 -9.40 12.90
N CYS A 31 -1.34 -8.40 13.13
CA CYS A 31 -2.76 -8.54 13.42
C CYS A 31 -3.57 -9.21 12.29
N LEU A 32 -3.18 -9.05 11.02
CA LEU A 32 -3.89 -9.64 9.87
C LEU A 32 -3.77 -11.16 9.87
N HIS A 33 -2.66 -11.70 10.37
CA HIS A 33 -2.45 -13.14 10.46
C HIS A 33 -3.35 -13.81 11.50
N ASN A 34 -3.95 -13.04 12.42
CA ASN A 34 -4.91 -13.55 13.40
C ASN A 34 -5.91 -12.45 13.82
N THR A 35 -6.88 -12.20 12.94
CA THR A 35 -7.93 -11.19 13.18
C THR A 35 -8.70 -11.47 14.47
N SER A 36 -8.93 -12.74 14.84
CA SER A 36 -9.64 -13.10 16.09
C SER A 36 -8.90 -12.63 17.35
N LEU A 37 -7.58 -12.81 17.38
CA LEU A 37 -6.74 -12.34 18.48
C LEU A 37 -6.72 -10.81 18.51
N CYS A 38 -6.58 -10.17 17.35
CA CYS A 38 -6.60 -8.71 17.23
C CYS A 38 -7.91 -8.12 17.78
N VAL A 39 -9.05 -8.72 17.49
CA VAL A 39 -10.34 -8.28 18.05
C VAL A 39 -10.33 -8.37 19.57
N SER A 40 -9.93 -9.52 20.12
CA SER A 40 -9.92 -9.74 21.58
C SER A 40 -8.91 -8.90 22.35
N LYS A 41 -7.73 -8.63 21.76
CA LYS A 41 -6.59 -7.99 22.45
C LYS A 41 -6.42 -6.51 22.13
N HIS A 42 -6.96 -6.02 21.02
CA HIS A 42 -6.75 -4.64 20.57
C HIS A 42 -8.08 -3.93 20.30
N ARG A 43 -8.99 -4.50 19.50
CA ARG A 43 -10.23 -3.79 19.09
C ARG A 43 -11.22 -3.60 20.24
N CYS A 44 -11.38 -4.63 21.07
CA CYS A 44 -12.32 -4.63 22.19
C CYS A 44 -11.63 -4.61 23.56
N ALA A 45 -10.30 -4.47 23.58
CA ALA A 45 -9.53 -4.45 24.80
C ALA A 45 -9.48 -3.04 25.40
N MET A 46 -9.34 -3.01 26.73
CA MET A 46 -9.01 -1.79 27.48
C MET A 46 -7.61 -1.27 27.10
N LEU A 47 -7.21 -0.14 27.67
CA LEU A 47 -5.85 0.39 27.52
C LEU A 47 -4.79 -0.67 27.90
N PRO A 48 -3.61 -0.67 27.25
CA PRO A 48 -2.48 -1.47 27.68
C PRO A 48 -2.07 -1.13 29.12
N ASN A 49 -1.30 -2.03 29.73
CA ASN A 49 -0.72 -1.78 31.04
C ASN A 49 0.15 -0.51 30.99
N ALA A 50 -0.03 0.37 31.96
CA ALA A 50 0.80 1.55 32.15
C ALA A 50 1.92 1.25 33.15
N PRO A 51 3.08 1.92 33.05
CA PRO A 51 4.14 1.80 34.03
C PRO A 51 3.72 2.42 35.38
N ASP A 52 4.38 1.98 36.45
CA ASP A 52 4.27 2.64 37.74
C ASP A 52 4.73 4.10 37.63
N ILE A 53 4.13 4.98 38.44
CA ILE A 53 4.39 6.44 38.42
C ILE A 53 5.90 6.74 38.58
N SER A 54 6.60 5.99 39.43
CA SER A 54 8.05 6.14 39.64
C SER A 54 8.85 5.85 38.37
N ILE A 55 8.50 4.79 37.63
CA ILE A 55 9.17 4.38 36.40
C ILE A 55 8.86 5.37 35.27
N ALA A 56 7.62 5.86 35.17
CA ALA A 56 7.25 6.90 34.22
C ALA A 56 8.02 8.21 34.48
N GLN A 57 8.17 8.61 35.75
CA GLN A 57 8.96 9.77 36.14
C GLN A 57 10.45 9.57 35.86
N GLU A 58 10.98 8.38 36.11
CA GLU A 58 12.37 8.03 35.79
C GLU A 58 12.64 8.08 34.29
N LEU A 59 11.72 7.56 33.46
CA LEU A 59 11.80 7.65 32.00
C LEU A 59 11.92 9.12 31.54
N ARG A 60 11.01 9.98 32.00
CA ARG A 60 11.03 11.42 31.68
C ARG A 60 12.29 12.10 32.20
N LYS A 61 12.71 11.78 33.42
CA LYS A 61 13.94 12.31 34.03
C LYS A 61 15.18 11.94 33.22
N ASN A 62 15.28 10.70 32.73
CA ASN A 62 16.40 10.28 31.90
C ASN A 62 16.45 11.02 30.56
N LEU A 63 15.29 11.31 29.94
CA LEU A 63 15.23 12.18 28.77
C LEU A 63 15.70 13.60 29.09
N TYR A 64 15.16 14.22 30.14
CA TYR A 64 15.49 15.61 30.53
C TYR A 64 16.92 15.77 31.01
N ASN A 65 17.49 14.75 31.65
CA ASN A 65 18.88 14.71 32.11
C ASN A 65 19.85 14.21 31.04
N LYS A 66 19.40 14.04 29.78
CA LYS A 66 20.25 13.70 28.64
C LYS A 66 20.86 12.30 28.69
N HIS A 67 20.27 11.40 29.47
CA HIS A 67 20.63 9.99 29.52
C HIS A 67 19.88 9.20 28.43
N TYR A 68 20.11 9.55 27.16
CA TYR A 68 19.31 9.03 26.05
C TYR A 68 19.43 7.52 25.85
N GLU A 69 20.60 6.92 26.10
CA GLU A 69 20.76 5.46 26.01
C GLU A 69 19.87 4.76 27.05
N THR A 70 19.97 5.17 28.32
CA THR A 70 19.10 4.65 29.38
C THR A 70 17.63 4.89 29.07
N PHE A 71 17.26 6.05 28.52
CA PHE A 71 15.89 6.34 28.09
C PHE A 71 15.40 5.38 27.00
N LEU A 72 16.22 5.13 25.97
CA LEU A 72 15.90 4.22 24.87
C LEU A 72 15.81 2.77 25.37
N ASP A 73 16.73 2.34 26.22
CA ASP A 73 16.75 0.99 26.82
C ASP A 73 15.53 0.77 27.72
N MET A 74 15.10 1.78 28.47
CA MET A 74 13.86 1.73 29.26
C MET A 74 12.64 1.57 28.37
N GLN A 75 12.52 2.33 27.27
CA GLN A 75 11.40 2.19 26.34
C GLN A 75 11.37 0.81 25.68
N GLU A 76 12.53 0.29 25.27
CA GLU A 76 12.64 -1.07 24.74
C GLU A 76 12.19 -2.10 25.77
N THR A 77 12.67 -1.99 27.01
CA THR A 77 12.30 -2.91 28.10
C THR A 77 10.80 -2.88 28.37
N MET A 78 10.19 -1.69 28.41
CA MET A 78 8.74 -1.53 28.57
C MET A 78 7.97 -2.17 27.40
N ALA A 79 8.42 -1.96 26.16
CA ALA A 79 7.81 -2.59 24.99
C ALA A 79 7.88 -4.12 25.06
N LEU A 80 9.03 -4.69 25.43
CA LEU A 80 9.21 -6.13 25.61
C LEU A 80 8.35 -6.71 26.73
N GLN A 81 8.03 -5.90 27.74
CA GLN A 81 7.12 -6.24 28.84
C GLN A 81 5.64 -5.96 28.53
N CYS A 82 5.32 -5.47 27.33
CA CYS A 82 3.97 -5.03 26.93
C CYS A 82 3.39 -3.94 27.85
N VAL A 83 4.23 -3.05 28.36
CA VAL A 83 3.87 -1.87 29.16
C VAL A 83 3.98 -0.62 28.29
N PHE A 84 2.90 0.12 28.11
CA PHE A 84 2.86 1.30 27.24
C PHE A 84 3.60 2.47 27.92
N PRO A 85 4.72 2.96 27.37
CA PRO A 85 5.62 3.84 28.12
C PRO A 85 4.99 5.16 28.57
N ASP A 86 4.39 5.89 27.64
CA ASP A 86 3.81 7.21 27.85
C ASP A 86 3.01 7.63 26.59
N GLU A 87 2.06 8.56 26.75
CA GLU A 87 1.33 9.16 25.62
C GLU A 87 2.26 9.92 24.66
N ALA A 88 3.30 10.57 25.19
CA ALA A 88 4.25 11.35 24.40
C ALA A 88 5.42 10.50 23.83
N ALA A 89 5.44 9.18 24.06
CA ALA A 89 6.57 8.33 23.67
C ALA A 89 6.90 8.41 22.17
N PHE A 90 5.87 8.37 21.32
CA PHE A 90 6.05 8.51 19.87
C PHE A 90 6.52 9.92 19.48
N ASP A 91 6.04 10.96 20.16
CA ASP A 91 6.49 12.34 19.93
C ASP A 91 7.96 12.53 20.30
N TRP A 92 8.42 11.96 21.41
CA TRP A 92 9.83 12.05 21.81
C TRP A 92 10.76 11.34 20.84
N LEU A 93 10.44 10.12 20.42
CA LEU A 93 11.25 9.38 19.44
C LEU A 93 11.29 10.11 18.09
N PHE A 94 10.15 10.67 17.67
CA PHE A 94 10.06 11.44 16.43
C PHE A 94 10.89 12.73 16.51
N SER A 95 10.77 13.51 17.59
CA SER A 95 11.58 14.71 17.80
C SER A 95 13.07 14.37 17.88
N MET A 96 13.43 13.29 18.58
CA MET A 96 14.80 12.81 18.67
C MET A 96 15.37 12.49 17.29
N LEU A 97 14.63 11.78 16.43
CA LEU A 97 15.01 11.50 15.04
C LEU A 97 15.33 12.80 14.27
N MET A 98 14.50 13.83 14.43
CA MET A 98 14.64 15.07 13.70
C MET A 98 15.85 15.89 14.15
N ILE A 99 16.18 15.91 15.45
CA ILE A 99 17.22 16.78 16.03
C ILE A 99 18.55 16.09 16.32
N LEU A 100 18.64 14.76 16.24
CA LEU A 100 19.83 14.01 16.69
C LEU A 100 21.13 14.57 16.04
N SER A 101 21.96 15.34 16.74
CA SER A 101 23.13 16.01 16.16
C SER A 101 24.40 15.73 16.97
N THR A 102 25.56 15.91 16.35
CA THR A 102 26.89 15.63 16.95
C THR A 102 27.62 16.90 17.37
N LYS A 103 28.05 16.95 18.63
CA LYS A 103 29.22 17.73 19.08
C LYS A 103 30.21 16.90 19.88
N THR A 104 29.75 15.83 20.53
CA THR A 104 30.54 15.03 21.49
C THR A 104 30.52 13.52 21.22
N LEU A 105 29.66 13.05 20.31
CA LEU A 105 29.51 11.64 19.96
C LEU A 105 30.36 11.29 18.74
N SER A 106 30.97 10.09 18.75
CA SER A 106 31.55 9.55 17.53
C SER A 106 30.48 9.28 16.47
N ALA A 107 30.87 9.26 15.19
CA ALA A 107 29.94 8.99 14.09
C ALA A 107 29.24 7.62 14.24
N ASP A 108 29.94 6.61 14.77
CA ASP A 108 29.39 5.27 15.00
C ASP A 108 28.39 5.24 16.17
N GLU A 109 28.64 5.98 17.25
CA GLU A 109 27.68 6.12 18.35
C GLU A 109 26.41 6.86 17.91
N LEU A 110 26.55 7.94 17.14
CA LEU A 110 25.40 8.66 16.59
C LEU A 110 24.59 7.73 15.67
N ARG A 111 25.26 6.99 14.79
CA ARG A 111 24.64 6.01 13.90
C ARG A 111 23.89 4.95 14.68
N SER A 112 24.51 4.38 15.72
CA SER A 112 23.91 3.38 16.60
C SER A 112 22.65 3.93 17.30
N ARG A 113 22.75 5.14 17.88
CA ARG A 113 21.61 5.79 18.55
C ARG A 113 20.46 6.11 17.59
N TYR A 114 20.76 6.66 16.41
CA TYR A 114 19.76 6.94 15.38
C TYR A 114 19.01 5.68 14.96
N ASN A 115 19.74 4.61 14.68
CA ASN A 115 19.14 3.31 14.35
C ASN A 115 18.31 2.75 15.51
N ASN A 116 18.74 2.94 16.76
CA ASN A 116 17.98 2.53 17.94
C ASN A 116 16.67 3.29 18.08
N VAL A 117 16.64 4.60 17.85
CA VAL A 117 15.39 5.39 17.85
C VAL A 117 14.40 4.81 16.84
N ILE A 118 14.83 4.57 15.61
CA ILE A 118 13.99 3.99 14.55
C ILE A 118 13.49 2.59 14.94
N ARG A 119 14.39 1.74 15.43
CA ARG A 119 14.08 0.36 15.83
C ARG A 119 13.07 0.33 16.97
N ILE A 120 13.26 1.16 18.00
CA ILE A 120 12.36 1.26 19.15
C ILE A 120 11.00 1.81 18.73
N TYR A 121 10.95 2.81 17.85
CA TYR A 121 9.70 3.30 17.28
C TYR A 121 8.89 2.16 16.65
N TYR A 122 9.51 1.39 15.76
CA TYR A 122 8.82 0.26 15.11
C TYR A 122 8.48 -0.87 16.08
N LEU A 123 9.29 -1.12 17.11
CA LEU A 123 8.98 -2.05 18.19
C LEU A 123 7.74 -1.62 18.97
N LEU A 124 7.60 -0.33 19.28
CA LEU A 124 6.41 0.22 19.94
C LEU A 124 5.18 0.11 19.05
N VAL A 125 5.27 0.46 17.77
CA VAL A 125 4.15 0.30 16.82
C VAL A 125 3.75 -1.18 16.64
N ASP A 126 4.70 -2.11 16.72
CA ASP A 126 4.41 -3.55 16.68
C ASP A 126 3.73 -4.07 17.95
N THR A 127 4.16 -3.56 19.11
CA THR A 127 3.69 -3.98 20.44
C THR A 127 2.34 -3.35 20.79
N PHE A 128 2.18 -2.07 20.45
CA PHE A 128 1.01 -1.25 20.72
C PHE A 128 0.39 -0.77 19.40
N PRO A 129 -0.14 -1.68 18.55
CA PRO A 129 -0.50 -1.33 17.20
C PRO A 129 -1.64 -0.32 17.12
N PRO A 130 -1.69 0.50 16.04
CA PRO A 130 -2.71 1.54 15.88
C PRO A 130 -4.14 0.97 15.64
N CYS A 131 -4.27 -0.35 15.54
CA CYS A 131 -5.56 -1.03 15.55
C CYS A 131 -6.15 -1.24 16.96
N TRP A 132 -5.37 -0.93 18.02
CA TRP A 132 -5.84 -0.89 19.39
C TRP A 132 -6.68 0.36 19.61
N THR A 133 -7.99 0.18 19.65
CA THR A 133 -8.97 1.28 19.65
C THR A 133 -8.81 2.21 20.85
N ALA A 134 -8.47 1.66 22.02
CA ALA A 134 -8.18 2.46 23.22
C ALA A 134 -6.98 3.41 23.05
N LEU A 135 -6.03 3.10 22.17
CA LEU A 135 -4.87 3.97 21.88
C LEU A 135 -5.14 4.99 20.77
N ARG A 136 -6.34 4.99 20.18
CA ARG A 136 -6.72 5.90 19.09
C ARG A 136 -6.45 7.37 19.42
N PRO A 137 -6.80 7.91 20.60
CA PRO A 137 -6.54 9.32 20.92
C PRO A 137 -5.05 9.66 20.86
N TYR A 138 -4.18 8.82 21.43
CA TYR A 138 -2.73 9.05 21.44
C TYR A 138 -2.11 9.02 20.05
N TYR A 139 -2.55 8.10 19.19
CA TYR A 139 -2.09 8.07 17.79
C TYR A 139 -2.58 9.28 16.99
N LEU A 140 -3.81 9.75 17.23
CA LEU A 140 -4.35 10.95 16.55
C LEU A 140 -3.64 12.22 17.03
N ASP A 141 -3.35 12.33 18.33
CA ASP A 141 -2.55 13.43 18.87
C ASP A 141 -1.11 13.41 18.33
N PHE A 142 -0.47 12.24 18.27
CA PHE A 142 0.83 12.07 17.61
C PHE A 142 0.79 12.51 16.14
N LEU A 143 -0.28 12.23 15.40
CA LEU A 143 -0.42 12.66 13.99
C LEU A 143 -0.70 14.17 13.86
N GLY A 144 -0.94 14.88 14.96
CA GLY A 144 -1.31 16.29 14.97
C GLY A 144 -2.72 16.54 14.44
N VAL A 145 -3.64 15.61 14.68
CA VAL A 145 -5.07 15.79 14.35
C VAL A 145 -5.71 16.58 15.48
N SER A 146 -5.94 17.87 15.27
CA SER A 146 -6.52 18.77 16.26
C SER A 146 -7.83 18.26 16.83
N HIS A 147 -7.90 18.21 18.16
CA HIS A 147 -9.18 18.19 18.87
C HIS A 147 -9.88 19.55 18.70
N PRO A 148 -11.22 19.62 18.80
CA PRO A 148 -11.98 20.87 18.64
C PRO A 148 -11.46 22.04 19.51
N ASN A 149 -10.77 21.71 20.61
CA ASN A 149 -10.26 22.63 21.62
C ASN A 149 -8.80 23.05 21.43
N GLU A 150 -8.03 22.45 20.51
CA GLU A 150 -6.60 22.69 20.31
C GLU A 150 -6.28 22.98 18.83
N ARG A 151 -6.42 24.24 18.43
CA ARG A 151 -6.31 24.66 17.02
C ARG A 151 -4.87 24.92 16.53
N ASP A 152 -3.86 24.81 17.40
CA ASP A 152 -2.53 25.35 17.13
C ASP A 152 -1.44 24.28 16.84
N LYS A 153 -1.71 22.98 17.02
CA LYS A 153 -0.73 21.91 16.70
C LYS A 153 -0.76 21.61 15.18
N PRO A 154 0.36 21.77 14.44
CA PRO A 154 0.37 21.47 13.01
C PRO A 154 0.27 19.96 12.78
N GLN A 155 -0.51 19.57 11.77
CA GLN A 155 -0.59 18.18 11.35
C GLN A 155 0.78 17.70 10.83
N LYS A 156 1.28 16.57 11.35
CA LYS A 156 2.65 16.13 11.07
C LYS A 156 2.93 15.82 9.60
N LEU A 157 1.97 15.22 8.90
CA LEU A 157 2.15 14.94 7.47
C LEU A 157 2.31 16.25 6.68
N GLN A 158 1.42 17.23 6.91
CA GLN A 158 1.54 18.55 6.28
C GLN A 158 2.91 19.18 6.56
N LEU A 159 3.35 19.18 7.82
CA LEU A 159 4.67 19.71 8.21
C LEU A 159 5.82 19.03 7.46
N LEU A 160 5.81 17.70 7.37
CA LEU A 160 6.86 16.96 6.66
C LEU A 160 6.83 17.18 5.15
N LEU A 161 5.64 17.35 4.54
CA LEU A 161 5.52 17.68 3.13
C LEU A 161 6.07 19.09 2.83
N ASP A 162 5.81 20.06 3.71
CA ASP A 162 6.37 21.42 3.61
C ASP A 162 7.89 21.40 3.71
N LEU A 163 8.44 20.62 4.65
CA LEU A 163 9.90 20.44 4.79
C LEU A 163 10.51 19.69 3.61
N LEU A 164 9.82 18.69 3.06
CA LEU A 164 10.27 17.98 1.87
C LEU A 164 10.36 18.92 0.67
N GLU A 165 9.39 19.80 0.50
CA GLU A 165 9.40 20.83 -0.54
C GLU A 165 10.63 21.74 -0.41
N GLU A 166 10.90 22.23 0.81
CA GLU A 166 12.08 23.03 1.12
C GLU A 166 13.39 22.25 0.85
N CYS A 167 13.47 20.99 1.24
CA CYS A 167 14.67 20.15 1.04
C CYS A 167 14.92 19.89 -0.43
N LEU A 168 13.89 19.56 -1.22
CA LEU A 168 14.03 19.33 -2.66
C LEU A 168 14.57 20.57 -3.39
N ASP A 169 14.26 21.77 -2.90
CA ASP A 169 14.72 23.02 -3.51
C ASP A 169 16.14 23.41 -3.12
N LYS A 170 16.64 22.93 -1.97
CA LYS A 170 17.98 23.24 -1.47
C LYS A 170 19.03 22.16 -1.79
N CYS A 171 18.62 20.91 -2.04
CA CYS A 171 19.55 19.83 -2.38
C CYS A 171 20.03 19.95 -3.84
N SER A 172 21.30 19.59 -4.06
CA SER A 172 21.86 19.40 -5.40
C SER A 172 21.27 18.14 -6.08
N GLU A 173 21.38 18.05 -7.41
CA GLU A 173 20.89 16.87 -8.15
C GLU A 173 21.56 15.56 -7.71
N GLN A 174 22.84 15.61 -7.34
CA GLN A 174 23.57 14.44 -6.92
C GLN A 174 23.07 13.93 -5.56
N GLU A 175 22.87 14.83 -4.60
CA GLU A 175 22.32 14.50 -3.27
C GLU A 175 20.89 13.93 -3.33
N ILE A 176 20.12 14.30 -4.36
CA ILE A 176 18.77 13.78 -4.58
C ILE A 176 18.81 12.35 -5.17
N LYS A 177 19.75 12.09 -6.09
CA LYS A 177 19.92 10.79 -6.76
C LYS A 177 20.55 9.75 -5.83
N GLU A 178 21.43 10.17 -4.93
CA GLU A 178 22.14 9.29 -4.00
C GLU A 178 21.36 9.03 -2.71
N TYR A 179 21.62 7.87 -2.09
CA TYR A 179 21.13 7.56 -0.76
C TYR A 179 22.01 8.23 0.30
N THR A 180 21.81 9.54 0.49
CA THR A 180 22.62 10.36 1.40
C THR A 180 22.50 9.91 2.85
N LYS A 181 23.58 10.13 3.63
CA LYS A 181 23.63 9.84 5.06
C LYS A 181 22.64 10.71 5.85
N TYR A 182 22.17 10.19 6.98
CA TYR A 182 21.24 10.88 7.91
C TYR A 182 21.96 11.65 9.03
N TYR A 183 23.28 11.74 8.95
CA TYR A 183 24.12 12.43 9.93
C TYR A 183 25.22 13.22 9.22
N GLU A 184 25.70 14.27 9.88
CA GLU A 184 26.82 15.08 9.41
C GLU A 184 28.15 14.36 9.70
N ASP A 185 29.00 14.20 8.69
CA ASP A 185 30.39 13.79 8.91
C ASP A 185 31.19 15.03 9.34
N PHE A 186 31.19 15.37 10.63
CA PHE A 186 32.16 16.35 11.14
C PHE A 186 33.52 15.64 11.26
N SER A 187 34.27 15.56 10.16
CA SER A 187 35.71 15.33 10.25
C SER A 187 36.34 16.59 10.84
N ALA A 188 36.48 16.66 12.16
CA ALA A 188 37.37 17.61 12.78
C ALA A 188 38.79 17.25 12.33
N ASN A 189 39.25 17.84 11.22
CA ASN A 189 40.68 17.93 10.96
C ASN A 189 41.21 18.86 12.04
N PHE A 190 41.78 18.30 13.10
CA PHE A 190 42.54 19.02 14.11
C PHE A 190 43.91 19.45 13.53
N ASP A 191 43.91 20.12 12.38
CA ASP A 191 45.07 20.87 11.91
C ASP A 191 44.86 22.32 12.34
N ASP A 192 45.65 22.72 13.33
CA ASP A 192 45.55 23.92 14.18
C ASP A 192 45.63 25.30 13.49
N GLU A 193 45.35 25.44 12.18
CA GLU A 193 45.58 26.70 11.46
C GLU A 193 44.39 27.28 10.66
N GLU A 194 43.25 26.60 10.54
CA GLU A 194 42.07 27.13 9.81
C GLU A 194 40.97 27.78 10.68
N TYR A 195 41.31 28.18 11.91
CA TYR A 195 40.35 28.82 12.83
C TYR A 195 40.00 30.29 12.51
N THR A 196 40.56 30.89 11.46
CA THR A 196 40.38 32.34 11.19
C THR A 196 39.39 32.69 10.09
N ASN A 197 38.89 31.74 9.29
CA ASN A 197 38.00 32.05 8.15
C ASN A 197 36.65 31.32 8.12
N LEU A 198 36.35 30.43 9.07
CA LEU A 198 35.01 29.86 9.19
C LEU A 198 34.11 30.82 9.96
N SER A 199 33.03 31.31 9.32
CA SER A 199 32.05 32.17 9.97
C SER A 199 31.49 31.48 11.22
N GLN A 200 31.35 32.24 12.31
CA GLN A 200 30.82 31.79 13.60
C GLN A 200 29.46 31.07 13.49
N ASP A 201 28.71 31.31 12.40
CA ASP A 201 27.43 30.66 12.13
C ASP A 201 27.54 29.17 11.74
N SER A 202 28.69 28.71 11.21
CA SER A 202 28.89 27.26 10.95
C SER A 202 29.13 26.46 12.24
N PHE A 203 29.47 27.13 13.34
CA PHE A 203 29.79 26.54 14.64
C PHE A 203 28.55 26.33 15.53
N LEU A 204 27.37 26.75 15.06
CA LEU A 204 26.15 26.90 15.85
C LEU A 204 25.05 25.84 15.58
N MET A 205 25.41 24.61 15.21
CA MET A 205 24.41 23.53 15.35
C MET A 205 24.13 23.30 16.84
N ARG A 206 22.89 23.40 17.30
CA ARG A 206 22.52 23.02 18.68
C ARG A 206 22.62 21.51 18.85
N HIS A 207 23.23 21.06 19.95
CA HIS A 207 23.30 19.64 20.28
C HIS A 207 21.90 19.15 20.68
N VAL A 208 21.62 17.84 20.57
CA VAL A 208 20.39 17.24 21.14
C VAL A 208 20.19 17.64 22.61
N ASP A 209 21.31 17.82 23.30
CA ASP A 209 21.40 18.26 24.69
C ASP A 209 20.96 19.70 24.93
N ASP A 210 20.90 20.53 23.89
CA ASP A 210 20.46 21.92 23.97
C ASP A 210 18.96 22.05 23.66
N TYR A 211 18.29 20.94 23.32
CA TYR A 211 16.85 20.92 23.05
C TYR A 211 16.04 20.93 24.34
N ASP A 212 15.03 21.80 24.37
CA ASP A 212 14.11 21.90 25.48
C ASP A 212 13.01 20.84 25.37
N TRP A 213 13.26 19.69 25.99
CA TRP A 213 12.32 18.57 26.08
C TRP A 213 11.10 18.86 26.98
N GLN A 214 11.13 19.92 27.78
CA GLN A 214 10.03 20.33 28.67
C GLN A 214 9.15 21.40 28.02
N GLY A 215 9.70 22.20 27.12
CA GLY A 215 9.00 23.23 26.37
C GLY A 215 8.27 22.70 25.13
N SER A 216 7.30 23.48 24.64
CA SER A 216 6.60 23.25 23.36
C SER A 216 7.44 23.65 22.13
N LYS A 217 8.76 23.75 22.29
CA LYS A 217 9.65 24.26 21.24
C LYS A 217 9.73 23.24 20.11
N LEU A 218 9.31 23.64 18.91
CA LEU A 218 9.39 22.80 17.73
C LEU A 218 10.86 22.53 17.38
N TRP A 219 11.19 21.28 17.08
CA TRP A 219 12.50 20.82 16.59
C TRP A 219 12.95 21.46 15.26
N LEU A 220 12.10 22.30 14.65
CA LEU A 220 12.30 22.89 13.34
C LEU A 220 13.53 23.79 13.26
N ASP A 221 13.82 24.56 14.31
CA ASP A 221 14.97 25.47 14.32
C ASP A 221 16.27 24.69 14.22
N ASP A 222 16.40 23.62 15.01
CA ASP A 222 17.61 22.79 15.06
C ASP A 222 17.73 21.94 13.79
N PHE A 223 16.60 21.43 13.28
CA PHE A 223 16.55 20.74 12.00
C PHE A 223 17.02 21.63 10.83
N LYS A 224 16.62 22.91 10.81
CA LYS A 224 16.97 23.84 9.73
C LYS A 224 18.46 24.18 9.66
N GLN A 225 19.19 23.98 10.75
CA GLN A 225 20.65 24.18 10.82
C GLN A 225 21.42 23.06 10.10
N MET A 226 20.83 21.88 9.91
CA MET A 226 21.48 20.75 9.24
C MET A 226 21.64 20.97 7.73
N SER A 227 22.58 20.26 7.12
CA SER A 227 22.79 20.28 5.66
C SER A 227 21.54 19.80 4.90
N PRO A 228 21.31 20.29 3.66
CA PRO A 228 20.17 19.86 2.83
C PRO A 228 20.06 18.33 2.69
N SER A 229 21.18 17.64 2.45
CA SER A 229 21.20 16.19 2.24
C SER A 229 20.85 15.36 3.49
N VAL A 230 21.28 15.81 4.68
CA VAL A 230 20.90 15.19 5.97
C VAL A 230 19.43 15.45 6.27
N ARG A 231 18.96 16.69 6.07
CA ARG A 231 17.54 17.04 6.22
C ARG A 231 16.65 16.19 5.34
N LEU A 232 17.03 16.00 4.07
CA LEU A 232 16.31 15.15 3.12
C LEU A 232 16.20 13.71 3.65
N ALA A 233 17.31 13.12 4.11
CA ALA A 233 17.31 11.76 4.65
C ALA A 233 16.34 11.60 5.84
N ARG A 234 16.40 12.51 6.82
CA ARG A 234 15.56 12.47 8.03
C ARG A 234 14.09 12.68 7.74
N VAL A 235 13.75 13.58 6.81
CA VAL A 235 12.37 13.79 6.38
C VAL A 235 11.78 12.50 5.80
N PHE A 236 12.56 11.73 5.03
CA PHE A 236 12.09 10.45 4.51
C PHE A 236 11.92 9.37 5.58
N ASP A 237 12.83 9.30 6.56
CA ASP A 237 12.67 8.38 7.70
C ASP A 237 11.43 8.73 8.54
N ALA A 238 11.20 10.02 8.79
CA ALA A 238 10.01 10.52 9.48
C ALA A 238 8.71 10.26 8.68
N LEU A 239 8.75 10.42 7.36
CA LEU A 239 7.65 10.08 6.46
C LEU A 239 7.36 8.56 6.51
N ASP A 240 8.38 7.71 6.52
CA ASP A 240 8.20 6.25 6.63
C ASP A 240 7.52 5.88 7.95
N MET A 241 7.94 6.47 9.08
CA MET A 241 7.32 6.26 10.38
C MET A 241 5.81 6.56 10.38
N ILE A 242 5.41 7.72 9.84
CA ILE A 242 3.99 8.08 9.71
C ILE A 242 3.27 7.12 8.77
N CYS A 243 3.88 6.77 7.63
CA CYS A 243 3.29 5.86 6.65
C CYS A 243 2.93 4.50 7.28
N TRP A 244 3.84 3.94 8.09
CA TRP A 244 3.61 2.68 8.81
C TRP A 244 2.38 2.72 9.71
N VAL A 245 2.20 3.80 10.47
CA VAL A 245 1.03 3.95 11.37
C VAL A 245 -0.26 3.96 10.55
N LEU A 246 -0.31 4.75 9.48
CA LEU A 246 -1.51 4.88 8.64
C LEU A 246 -1.85 3.59 7.90
N GLU A 247 -0.86 2.94 7.28
CA GLU A 247 -1.05 1.68 6.56
C GLU A 247 -1.54 0.56 7.49
N ARG A 248 -0.87 0.37 8.62
CA ARG A 248 -1.21 -0.71 9.56
C ARG A 248 -2.60 -0.52 10.17
N GLN A 249 -2.95 0.73 10.49
CA GLN A 249 -4.27 1.05 10.98
C GLN A 249 -5.34 0.77 9.93
N PHE A 250 -5.12 1.23 8.69
CA PHE A 250 -6.09 1.08 7.61
C PHE A 250 -6.25 -0.39 7.17
N MET A 251 -5.17 -1.15 7.06
CA MET A 251 -5.24 -2.59 6.77
C MET A 251 -6.01 -3.35 7.84
N SER A 252 -5.72 -3.07 9.12
CA SER A 252 -6.46 -3.68 10.23
C SER A 252 -7.93 -3.25 10.23
N TRP A 253 -8.22 -2.00 9.86
CA TRP A 253 -9.57 -1.49 9.70
C TRP A 253 -10.33 -2.23 8.58
N MET A 254 -9.71 -2.44 7.42
CA MET A 254 -10.32 -3.21 6.32
C MET A 254 -10.69 -4.63 6.79
N ASP A 255 -9.78 -5.26 7.54
CA ASP A 255 -9.95 -6.60 8.10
C ASP A 255 -11.09 -6.69 9.12
N HIS A 256 -11.17 -5.70 10.01
CA HIS A 256 -12.20 -5.59 11.03
C HIS A 256 -13.60 -5.29 10.46
N ASN A 257 -13.66 -4.71 9.27
CA ASN A 257 -14.91 -4.30 8.61
C ASN A 257 -15.16 -5.07 7.30
N ARG A 258 -14.54 -6.24 7.12
CA ARG A 258 -14.65 -7.12 5.93
C ARG A 258 -16.06 -7.42 5.41
N MET A 259 -17.09 -7.34 6.26
CA MET A 259 -18.46 -7.68 5.88
C MET A 259 -19.31 -6.47 5.50
N GLN A 260 -18.88 -5.26 5.86
CA GLN A 260 -19.56 -4.01 5.55
C GLN A 260 -18.53 -2.86 5.62
N GLN A 261 -18.19 -2.32 4.45
CA GLN A 261 -17.28 -1.18 4.27
C GLN A 261 -18.03 -0.04 3.56
N ALA A 262 -19.30 0.17 3.88
CA ALA A 262 -20.13 1.10 3.11
C ALA A 262 -19.66 2.56 3.29
N GLU A 263 -19.89 3.40 2.29
CA GLU A 263 -19.55 4.83 2.33
C GLU A 263 -20.03 5.56 3.60
N PRO A 264 -21.25 5.37 4.14
CA PRO A 264 -21.63 6.03 5.39
C PRO A 264 -20.86 5.53 6.63
N GLU A 265 -20.31 4.32 6.61
CA GLU A 265 -19.63 3.71 7.76
C GLU A 265 -18.17 4.16 7.87
N ILE A 266 -17.49 4.31 6.73
CA ILE A 266 -16.06 4.69 6.73
C ILE A 266 -15.84 6.13 7.20
N PHE A 267 -16.86 6.99 7.08
CA PHE A 267 -16.81 8.40 7.50
C PHE A 267 -17.35 8.63 8.93
N GLN A 268 -17.75 7.61 9.69
CA GLN A 268 -18.16 7.76 11.08
C GLN A 268 -16.98 8.16 11.97
N ASP A 269 -17.07 9.27 12.70
CA ASP A 269 -15.92 9.88 13.40
C ASP A 269 -15.17 8.94 14.36
N GLU A 270 -15.89 8.10 15.09
CA GLU A 270 -15.30 7.14 16.04
C GLU A 270 -14.54 6.00 15.36
N LEU A 271 -14.95 5.62 14.15
CA LEU A 271 -14.41 4.47 13.40
C LEU A 271 -13.61 4.89 12.17
N LYS A 272 -13.53 6.19 11.86
CA LYS A 272 -12.89 6.73 10.67
C LYS A 272 -11.41 6.31 10.60
N PRO A 273 -10.95 5.68 9.52
CA PRO A 273 -9.54 5.40 9.29
C PRO A 273 -8.65 6.64 9.46
N PHE A 274 -7.46 6.46 10.02
CA PHE A 274 -6.50 7.56 10.22
C PHE A 274 -6.12 8.20 8.90
N ALA A 275 -5.92 7.39 7.85
CA ALA A 275 -5.60 7.89 6.53
C ALA A 275 -6.68 8.86 5.98
N LEU A 276 -7.97 8.60 6.20
CA LEU A 276 -9.02 9.54 5.77
C LEU A 276 -8.95 10.88 6.52
N ILE A 277 -8.63 10.84 7.81
CA ILE A 277 -8.50 12.04 8.65
C ILE A 277 -7.28 12.84 8.21
N VAL A 278 -6.12 12.17 8.11
CA VAL A 278 -4.84 12.80 7.77
C VAL A 278 -4.88 13.38 6.36
N PHE A 279 -5.41 12.65 5.38
CA PHE A 279 -5.59 13.17 4.03
C PHE A 279 -6.69 14.22 3.91
N GLY A 280 -7.46 14.50 4.96
CA GLY A 280 -8.55 15.47 4.91
C GLY A 280 -9.65 15.11 3.91
N MET A 281 -9.92 13.82 3.74
CA MET A 281 -10.96 13.34 2.84
C MET A 281 -12.35 13.45 3.50
N THR A 282 -13.31 13.92 2.72
CA THR A 282 -14.73 13.96 3.04
C THR A 282 -15.50 13.15 2.03
N GLN A 283 -16.79 12.88 2.28
CA GLN A 283 -17.66 12.14 1.37
C GLN A 283 -17.70 12.76 -0.04
N GLU A 284 -17.62 14.08 -0.15
CA GLU A 284 -17.70 14.80 -1.43
C GLU A 284 -16.32 15.10 -2.04
N THR A 285 -15.29 15.24 -1.20
CA THR A 285 -13.96 15.72 -1.61
C THR A 285 -12.88 14.69 -1.29
N ARG A 286 -12.28 14.11 -2.34
CA ARG A 286 -11.09 13.23 -2.22
C ARG A 286 -9.76 13.96 -2.44
N VAL A 287 -9.78 15.08 -3.17
CA VAL A 287 -8.58 15.91 -3.44
C VAL A 287 -8.54 17.08 -2.46
N SER A 288 -7.92 16.89 -1.30
CA SER A 288 -7.63 17.96 -0.33
C SER A 288 -6.34 18.72 -0.68
N LYS A 289 -5.99 19.72 0.13
CA LYS A 289 -4.71 20.46 0.01
C LYS A 289 -3.51 19.53 0.23
N ILE A 290 -3.54 18.72 1.29
CA ILE A 290 -2.49 17.76 1.65
C ILE A 290 -2.31 16.74 0.52
N THR A 291 -3.40 16.17 0.00
CA THR A 291 -3.30 15.17 -1.07
C THR A 291 -2.74 15.79 -2.36
N ARG A 292 -3.14 17.03 -2.69
CA ARG A 292 -2.61 17.72 -3.86
C ARG A 292 -1.12 18.00 -3.73
N GLN A 293 -0.67 18.41 -2.55
CA GLN A 293 0.75 18.63 -2.27
C GLN A 293 1.55 17.33 -2.34
N LEU A 294 1.06 16.24 -1.74
CA LEU A 294 1.68 14.92 -1.83
C LEU A 294 1.86 14.47 -3.29
N LEU A 295 0.79 14.56 -4.10
CA LEU A 295 0.84 14.15 -5.52
C LEU A 295 1.81 15.03 -6.33
N ARG A 296 1.87 16.34 -6.02
CA ARG A 296 2.83 17.27 -6.62
C ARG A 296 4.26 16.92 -6.23
N LEU A 297 4.53 16.69 -4.93
CA LEU A 297 5.87 16.37 -4.44
C LEU A 297 6.36 15.01 -4.95
N TYR A 298 5.49 14.02 -5.09
CA TYR A 298 5.81 12.78 -5.79
C TYR A 298 6.25 13.06 -7.23
N SER A 299 5.42 13.79 -7.98
CA SER A 299 5.67 14.10 -9.40
C SER A 299 6.96 14.90 -9.60
N ARG A 300 7.24 15.84 -8.70
CA ARG A 300 8.46 16.65 -8.67
C ARG A 300 9.70 15.84 -8.29
N SER A 301 9.55 14.89 -7.36
CA SER A 301 10.63 13.97 -6.95
C SER A 301 11.02 13.04 -8.11
N VAL A 302 10.05 12.58 -8.89
CA VAL A 302 10.28 11.82 -10.13
C VAL A 302 11.06 12.69 -11.14
N ALA A 303 10.64 13.94 -11.37
CA ALA A 303 11.32 14.85 -12.28
C ALA A 303 12.79 15.07 -11.88
N LYS A 304 13.07 15.17 -10.57
CA LYS A 304 14.43 15.31 -10.02
C LYS A 304 15.20 13.99 -9.89
N SER A 305 14.63 12.86 -10.34
CA SER A 305 15.25 11.53 -10.26
C SER A 305 15.65 11.13 -8.83
N LEU A 306 14.77 11.37 -7.86
CA LEU A 306 14.96 10.96 -6.47
C LEU A 306 15.31 9.48 -6.34
N HIS A 307 16.23 9.15 -5.43
CA HIS A 307 16.61 7.77 -5.10
C HIS A 307 15.39 6.84 -4.91
N ALA A 308 15.45 5.63 -5.47
CA ALA A 308 14.34 4.70 -5.55
C ALA A 308 13.67 4.41 -4.20
N ASP A 309 14.45 4.15 -3.15
CA ASP A 309 13.90 3.84 -1.82
C ASP A 309 13.12 5.02 -1.20
N ARG A 310 13.56 6.25 -1.45
CA ARG A 310 12.88 7.47 -0.98
C ARG A 310 11.61 7.71 -1.79
N LEU A 311 11.69 7.55 -3.12
CA LEU A 311 10.53 7.64 -3.99
C LEU A 311 9.47 6.60 -3.62
N PHE A 312 9.88 5.39 -3.21
CA PHE A 312 8.99 4.33 -2.75
C PHE A 312 8.20 4.71 -1.48
N VAL A 313 8.76 5.50 -0.56
CA VAL A 313 8.00 6.03 0.59
C VAL A 313 6.84 6.91 0.12
N LEU A 314 7.06 7.79 -0.86
CA LEU A 314 5.98 8.62 -1.42
C LEU A 314 4.97 7.78 -2.22
N GLU A 315 5.44 6.78 -2.97
CA GLU A 315 4.56 5.85 -3.70
C GLU A 315 3.63 5.12 -2.72
N ARG A 316 4.13 4.69 -1.56
CA ARG A 316 3.29 4.06 -0.51
C ARG A 316 2.19 4.98 0.00
N PHE A 317 2.48 6.27 0.21
CA PHE A 317 1.43 7.24 0.53
C PHE A 317 0.41 7.40 -0.59
N VAL A 318 0.84 7.41 -1.86
CA VAL A 318 -0.06 7.45 -3.03
C VAL A 318 -0.90 6.17 -3.11
N SER A 319 -0.31 4.99 -2.90
CA SER A 319 -0.99 3.69 -2.88
C SER A 319 -2.06 3.65 -1.78
N LEU A 320 -1.70 4.09 -0.57
CA LEU A 320 -2.64 4.22 0.56
C LEU A 320 -3.77 5.19 0.25
N LEU A 321 -3.44 6.36 -0.30
CA LEU A 321 -4.40 7.39 -0.72
C LEU A 321 -5.45 6.82 -1.70
N MET A 322 -4.98 6.09 -2.70
CA MET A 322 -5.83 5.51 -3.74
C MET A 322 -6.70 4.39 -3.20
N GLU A 323 -6.18 3.49 -2.36
CA GLU A 323 -6.99 2.40 -1.78
C GLU A 323 -8.03 2.93 -0.78
N VAL A 324 -7.66 3.91 0.04
CA VAL A 324 -8.58 4.55 0.97
C VAL A 324 -9.73 5.24 0.24
N SER A 325 -9.43 5.99 -0.83
CA SER A 325 -10.44 6.61 -1.68
C SER A 325 -11.35 5.57 -2.33
N ASN A 326 -10.79 4.48 -2.87
CA ASN A 326 -11.55 3.43 -3.54
C ASN A 326 -12.45 2.65 -2.56
N THR A 327 -11.92 2.36 -1.36
CA THR A 327 -12.67 1.69 -0.29
C THR A 327 -13.86 2.54 0.16
N ALA A 328 -13.69 3.87 0.21
CA ALA A 328 -14.76 4.78 0.56
C ALA A 328 -15.89 4.87 -0.47
N GLU A 329 -15.69 4.35 -1.69
CA GLU A 329 -16.69 4.37 -2.78
C GLU A 329 -17.22 2.97 -3.16
N LEU A 330 -17.04 1.98 -2.29
CA LEU A 330 -17.56 0.64 -2.54
C LEU A 330 -19.10 0.67 -2.63
N GLN A 331 -19.61 0.17 -3.76
CA GLN A 331 -21.03 0.21 -4.07
C GLN A 331 -21.74 -1.08 -3.68
N TYR A 332 -22.90 -0.93 -3.02
CA TYR A 332 -23.79 -2.03 -2.69
C TYR A 332 -25.11 -1.85 -3.43
N VAL A 333 -25.53 -2.86 -4.19
CA VAL A 333 -26.83 -2.92 -4.86
C VAL A 333 -27.61 -4.08 -4.25
N GLU A 334 -28.77 -3.79 -3.64
CA GLU A 334 -29.59 -4.80 -2.95
C GLU A 334 -28.83 -5.60 -1.87
N ASN A 335 -27.94 -4.92 -1.11
CA ASN A 335 -27.02 -5.54 -0.15
C ASN A 335 -25.98 -6.50 -0.77
N TYR A 336 -25.78 -6.45 -2.09
CA TYR A 336 -24.70 -7.13 -2.78
C TYR A 336 -23.63 -6.14 -3.23
N LEU A 337 -22.39 -6.39 -2.83
CA LEU A 337 -21.20 -5.65 -3.21
C LEU A 337 -20.90 -5.84 -4.71
N ILE A 338 -20.59 -4.74 -5.40
CA ILE A 338 -19.99 -4.74 -6.73
C ILE A 338 -18.48 -4.55 -6.56
N TYR A 339 -17.70 -5.56 -6.96
CA TYR A 339 -16.24 -5.51 -6.84
C TYR A 339 -15.57 -6.45 -7.87
N PRO A 340 -14.40 -6.09 -8.42
CA PRO A 340 -13.74 -4.79 -8.32
C PRO A 340 -14.53 -3.69 -9.01
N SER A 341 -14.50 -2.50 -8.41
CA SER A 341 -15.10 -1.29 -8.96
C SER A 341 -14.16 -0.12 -8.70
N LEU A 342 -14.10 0.82 -9.64
CA LEU A 342 -13.43 2.10 -9.44
C LEU A 342 -14.49 3.18 -9.24
N GLY A 343 -14.50 3.82 -8.08
CA GLY A 343 -15.40 4.91 -7.77
C GLY A 343 -15.19 6.15 -8.64
N ARG A 344 -16.21 7.00 -8.77
CA ARG A 344 -16.14 8.21 -9.60
C ARG A 344 -15.15 9.22 -9.03
N GLN A 345 -15.10 9.37 -7.71
CA GLN A 345 -14.19 10.30 -7.06
C GLN A 345 -12.74 9.78 -7.10
N THR A 346 -12.55 8.47 -7.00
CA THR A 346 -11.24 7.82 -7.13
C THR A 346 -10.73 7.93 -8.57
N SER A 347 -11.57 7.72 -9.57
CA SER A 347 -11.22 7.99 -10.98
C SER A 347 -10.84 9.46 -11.20
N ARG A 348 -11.59 10.42 -10.61
CA ARG A 348 -11.23 11.84 -10.63
C ARG A 348 -9.90 12.14 -9.92
N LEU A 349 -9.64 11.50 -8.79
CA LEU A 349 -8.39 11.63 -8.05
C LEU A 349 -7.21 11.16 -8.89
N ILE A 350 -7.33 10.02 -9.59
CA ILE A 350 -6.29 9.53 -10.50
C ILE A 350 -6.11 10.49 -11.69
N ALA A 351 -7.19 11.02 -12.26
CA ALA A 351 -7.12 12.00 -13.34
C ALA A 351 -6.44 13.31 -12.91
N GLU A 352 -6.74 13.81 -11.71
CA GLU A 352 -6.07 14.99 -11.14
C GLU A 352 -4.60 14.68 -10.83
N PHE A 353 -4.27 13.48 -10.34
CA PHE A 353 -2.89 13.06 -10.17
C PHE A 353 -2.14 13.05 -11.49
N PHE A 354 -2.73 12.48 -12.56
CA PHE A 354 -2.14 12.48 -13.89
C PHE A 354 -1.90 13.91 -14.40
N LYS A 355 -2.85 14.82 -14.19
CA LYS A 355 -2.72 16.23 -14.56
C LYS A 355 -1.55 16.90 -13.83
N ILE A 356 -1.45 16.70 -12.51
CA ILE A 356 -0.34 17.22 -11.70
C ILE A 356 0.98 16.64 -12.20
N PHE A 357 1.04 15.32 -12.42
CA PHE A 357 2.22 14.64 -12.92
C PHE A 357 2.68 15.20 -14.27
N LYS A 358 1.73 15.48 -15.17
CA LYS A 358 2.00 16.11 -16.46
C LYS A 358 2.54 17.53 -16.35
N THR A 359 2.01 18.32 -15.42
CA THR A 359 2.51 19.68 -15.17
C THR A 359 3.97 19.67 -14.70
N GLU A 360 4.34 18.73 -13.83
CA GLU A 360 5.71 18.60 -13.33
C GLU A 360 6.65 17.89 -14.35
N ASN A 361 6.11 17.08 -15.27
CA ASN A 361 6.86 16.29 -16.24
C ASN A 361 6.37 16.51 -17.70
N PRO A 362 6.49 17.73 -18.26
CA PRO A 362 5.86 18.07 -19.54
C PRO A 362 6.54 17.52 -20.80
N LYS A 363 7.83 17.13 -20.73
CA LYS A 363 8.67 16.90 -21.92
C LYS A 363 9.22 15.48 -22.10
N HIS A 364 9.14 14.61 -21.10
CA HIS A 364 9.89 13.35 -21.11
C HIS A 364 8.95 12.15 -21.14
N ILE A 365 8.70 11.58 -22.32
CA ILE A 365 7.91 10.35 -22.47
C ILE A 365 8.57 9.20 -21.69
N SER A 366 9.89 9.12 -21.73
CA SER A 366 10.67 8.12 -20.99
C SER A 366 10.37 8.14 -19.48
N THR A 367 10.10 9.31 -18.90
CA THR A 367 9.71 9.43 -17.48
C THR A 367 8.39 8.71 -17.20
N TYR A 368 7.37 8.83 -18.07
CA TYR A 368 6.11 8.11 -17.91
C TYR A 368 6.33 6.59 -18.05
N ILE A 369 7.07 6.17 -19.07
CA ILE A 369 7.36 4.75 -19.34
C ILE A 369 8.09 4.11 -18.17
N LYS A 370 9.03 4.82 -17.53
CA LYS A 370 9.77 4.33 -16.36
C LYS A 370 8.96 4.38 -15.06
N THR A 371 8.12 5.40 -14.88
CA THR A 371 7.43 5.66 -13.60
C THR A 371 6.15 4.85 -13.46
N ILE A 372 5.35 4.74 -14.53
CA ILE A 372 4.04 4.06 -14.45
C ILE A 372 4.16 2.61 -13.91
N PRO A 373 5.12 1.78 -14.36
CA PRO A 373 5.29 0.43 -13.81
C PRO A 373 5.61 0.39 -12.31
N GLN A 374 6.15 1.48 -11.73
CA GLN A 374 6.51 1.57 -10.32
C GLN A 374 5.30 1.70 -9.41
N PHE A 375 4.15 2.15 -9.91
CA PHE A 375 2.93 2.14 -9.12
C PHE A 375 2.54 0.70 -8.79
N THR A 376 2.27 0.47 -7.51
CA THR A 376 2.07 -0.86 -6.95
C THR A 376 0.66 -1.41 -7.20
N GLN A 377 -0.31 -0.51 -7.43
CA GLN A 377 -1.70 -0.87 -7.66
C GLN A 377 -2.04 -0.95 -9.16
N HIS A 378 -2.52 -2.12 -9.59
CA HIS A 378 -2.88 -2.41 -10.98
C HIS A 378 -3.89 -1.42 -11.57
N TYR A 379 -4.94 -1.05 -10.83
CA TYR A 379 -5.96 -0.11 -11.33
C TYR A 379 -5.45 1.31 -11.49
N VAL A 380 -4.48 1.72 -10.66
CA VAL A 380 -3.81 3.03 -10.79
C VAL A 380 -2.97 3.02 -12.04
N ARG A 381 -2.12 1.99 -12.25
CA ARG A 381 -1.34 1.83 -13.49
C ARG A 381 -2.22 1.87 -14.73
N TYR A 382 -3.27 1.06 -14.73
CA TYR A 382 -4.22 1.00 -15.83
C TYR A 382 -4.84 2.38 -16.17
N GLU A 383 -5.37 3.11 -15.17
CA GLU A 383 -5.97 4.44 -15.43
C GLU A 383 -4.90 5.48 -15.82
N PHE A 384 -3.70 5.42 -15.23
CA PHE A 384 -2.60 6.30 -15.61
C PHE A 384 -2.17 6.08 -17.06
N ILE A 385 -2.06 4.82 -17.49
CA ILE A 385 -1.77 4.46 -18.89
C ILE A 385 -2.91 4.93 -19.78
N ASN A 386 -4.16 4.74 -19.40
CA ASN A 386 -5.31 5.20 -20.18
C ASN A 386 -5.24 6.73 -20.41
N HIS A 387 -4.97 7.52 -19.36
CA HIS A 387 -4.78 8.96 -19.49
C HIS A 387 -3.54 9.34 -20.31
N PHE A 388 -2.44 8.60 -20.15
CA PHE A 388 -1.22 8.78 -20.95
C PHE A 388 -1.49 8.55 -22.44
N LEU A 389 -2.12 7.44 -22.79
CA LEU A 389 -2.46 7.10 -24.18
C LEU A 389 -3.45 8.10 -24.81
N GLN A 390 -4.35 8.69 -24.01
CA GLN A 390 -5.26 9.77 -24.46
C GLN A 390 -4.55 11.07 -24.82
N LEU A 391 -3.30 11.28 -24.38
CA LEU A 391 -2.48 12.40 -24.87
C LEU A 391 -2.09 12.23 -26.34
N PHE A 392 -2.12 10.99 -26.84
CA PHE A 392 -1.80 10.63 -28.22
C PHE A 392 -3.08 10.28 -28.98
N TYR A 393 -2.95 9.65 -30.15
CA TYR A 393 -4.07 9.36 -31.05
C TYR A 393 -5.08 8.30 -30.53
N CYS A 394 -5.02 7.91 -29.26
CA CYS A 394 -5.96 6.94 -28.70
C CYS A 394 -7.34 7.59 -28.48
N SER A 395 -8.41 6.87 -28.84
CA SER A 395 -9.79 7.33 -28.65
C SER A 395 -10.07 7.72 -27.18
N LYS A 396 -10.96 8.70 -26.96
CA LYS A 396 -11.43 9.05 -25.60
C LYS A 396 -12.30 7.97 -24.94
N ALA A 397 -12.62 6.90 -25.66
CA ALA A 397 -13.37 5.77 -25.12
C ALA A 397 -12.61 5.05 -23.96
N PRO A 398 -13.32 4.44 -23.00
CA PRO A 398 -12.70 3.69 -21.91
C PRO A 398 -11.77 2.58 -22.43
N PHE A 399 -10.58 2.43 -21.85
CA PHE A 399 -9.57 1.46 -22.29
C PHE A 399 -9.95 0.01 -21.94
N ARG A 400 -10.89 -0.58 -22.69
CA ARG A 400 -11.34 -1.97 -22.50
C ARG A 400 -10.77 -2.91 -23.56
N PRO A 401 -10.79 -4.25 -23.34
CA PRO A 401 -10.42 -5.23 -24.36
C PRO A 401 -11.12 -4.98 -25.71
N GLU A 402 -12.37 -4.51 -25.66
CA GLU A 402 -13.16 -4.08 -26.82
C GLU A 402 -12.47 -3.00 -27.65
N LYS A 403 -12.06 -1.93 -26.98
CA LYS A 403 -11.35 -0.80 -27.60
C LYS A 403 -10.02 -1.26 -28.21
N ILE A 404 -9.28 -2.13 -27.52
CA ILE A 404 -8.02 -2.67 -28.04
C ILE A 404 -8.27 -3.43 -29.35
N CYS A 405 -9.33 -4.23 -29.42
CA CYS A 405 -9.71 -4.90 -30.67
C CYS A 405 -10.00 -3.90 -31.80
N GLU A 406 -10.71 -2.80 -31.51
CA GLU A 406 -11.00 -1.75 -32.48
C GLU A 406 -9.74 -0.99 -32.95
N GLU A 407 -8.82 -0.69 -32.04
CA GLU A 407 -7.53 -0.03 -32.33
C GLU A 407 -6.68 -0.90 -33.29
N PHE A 408 -6.62 -2.21 -33.06
CA PHE A 408 -5.90 -3.14 -33.96
C PHE A 408 -6.60 -3.31 -35.32
N LYS A 409 -7.94 -3.44 -35.34
CA LYS A 409 -8.70 -3.54 -36.59
C LYS A 409 -8.55 -2.32 -37.48
N SER A 410 -8.63 -1.14 -36.88
CA SER A 410 -8.53 0.13 -37.60
C SER A 410 -7.08 0.55 -37.85
N LYS A 411 -6.11 -0.29 -37.45
CA LYS A 411 -4.67 -0.11 -37.67
C LYS A 411 -4.16 1.26 -37.20
N GLN A 412 -4.70 1.80 -36.11
CA GLN A 412 -4.33 3.15 -35.61
C GLN A 412 -2.84 3.26 -35.25
N TRP A 413 -2.23 2.13 -34.86
CA TRP A 413 -0.81 2.05 -34.56
C TRP A 413 0.10 2.40 -35.75
N LEU A 414 -0.40 2.39 -37.00
CA LEU A 414 0.35 2.83 -38.19
C LEU A 414 0.69 4.33 -38.16
N LYS A 415 -0.05 5.13 -37.39
CA LYS A 415 0.20 6.57 -37.22
C LYS A 415 1.52 6.87 -36.50
N TYR A 416 2.05 5.91 -35.74
CA TYR A 416 3.31 6.04 -35.03
C TYR A 416 4.47 5.54 -35.89
N LYS A 417 5.60 6.27 -35.83
CA LYS A 417 6.85 5.89 -36.48
C LYS A 417 7.47 4.68 -35.77
N PRO A 418 8.13 3.76 -36.51
CA PRO A 418 8.93 2.71 -35.88
C PRO A 418 10.11 3.32 -35.13
N ARG A 419 10.57 2.67 -34.06
CA ARG A 419 11.70 3.13 -33.24
C ARG A 419 12.96 3.40 -34.05
N SER A 420 13.22 2.64 -35.11
CA SER A 420 14.36 2.84 -36.01
C SER A 420 14.33 4.16 -36.79
N ALA A 421 13.18 4.82 -36.87
CA ALA A 421 12.98 6.09 -37.57
C ALA A 421 12.85 7.29 -36.63
N ILE A 422 13.04 7.07 -35.33
CA ILE A 422 13.05 8.11 -34.29
C ILE A 422 14.51 8.29 -33.88
N GLU A 423 14.96 9.54 -33.77
CA GLU A 423 16.31 9.82 -33.30
C GLU A 423 16.46 9.38 -31.83
N PRO A 424 17.60 8.78 -31.43
CA PRO A 424 17.76 8.23 -30.08
C PRO A 424 17.59 9.28 -28.96
N ASP A 425 17.78 10.56 -29.28
CA ASP A 425 17.67 11.68 -28.34
C ASP A 425 16.28 12.38 -28.37
N ASP A 426 15.37 11.96 -29.26
CA ASP A 426 14.01 12.50 -29.35
C ASP A 426 13.06 11.79 -28.36
N ASP A 427 13.05 12.29 -27.11
CA ASP A 427 12.18 11.81 -26.02
C ASP A 427 10.76 12.44 -26.05
N GLU A 428 10.41 13.14 -27.13
CA GLU A 428 9.08 13.74 -27.33
C GLU A 428 8.16 12.89 -28.23
N GLN A 429 8.72 11.93 -28.98
CA GLN A 429 7.95 11.05 -29.87
C GLN A 429 7.77 9.65 -29.29
N LEU A 430 6.51 9.21 -29.17
CA LEU A 430 6.18 7.83 -28.80
C LEU A 430 6.38 6.89 -30.00
N SER A 431 7.28 5.92 -29.87
CA SER A 431 7.50 4.90 -30.91
C SER A 431 6.31 3.95 -31.03
N ARG A 432 6.14 3.35 -32.21
CA ARG A 432 5.12 2.32 -32.45
C ARG A 432 5.28 1.15 -31.49
N GLU A 433 6.49 0.69 -31.27
CA GLU A 433 6.82 -0.45 -30.40
C GLU A 433 6.50 -0.13 -28.94
N ASP A 434 6.84 1.07 -28.47
CA ASP A 434 6.51 1.53 -27.11
C ASP A 434 5.01 1.72 -26.92
N TYR A 435 4.32 2.30 -27.89
CA TYR A 435 2.86 2.41 -27.88
C TYR A 435 2.18 1.05 -27.72
N LEU A 436 2.58 0.06 -28.54
CA LEU A 436 2.05 -1.30 -28.45
C LEU A 436 2.42 -1.98 -27.12
N MET A 437 3.62 -1.74 -26.58
CA MET A 437 4.01 -2.30 -25.28
C MET A 437 3.20 -1.71 -24.13
N ILE A 438 2.98 -0.40 -24.14
CA ILE A 438 2.21 0.31 -23.11
C ILE A 438 0.76 -0.15 -23.13
N MET A 439 0.17 -0.35 -24.32
CA MET A 439 -1.17 -0.94 -24.43
C MET A 439 -1.25 -2.38 -23.90
N LEU A 440 -0.22 -3.20 -24.12
CA LEU A 440 -0.15 -4.56 -23.57
C LEU A 440 -0.08 -4.53 -22.04
N ASN A 441 0.78 -3.66 -21.48
CA ASN A 441 0.91 -3.50 -20.04
C ASN A 441 -0.41 -3.07 -19.40
N ALA A 442 -1.13 -2.12 -20.01
CA ALA A 442 -2.45 -1.73 -19.53
C ALA A 442 -3.48 -2.87 -19.59
N LEU A 443 -3.44 -3.71 -20.63
CA LEU A 443 -4.30 -4.90 -20.70
C LEU A 443 -3.97 -5.91 -19.61
N GLN A 444 -2.68 -6.13 -19.33
CA GLN A 444 -2.23 -7.01 -18.25
C GLN A 444 -2.68 -6.49 -16.88
N ASP A 445 -2.48 -5.20 -16.62
CA ASP A 445 -2.92 -4.53 -15.40
C ASP A 445 -4.43 -4.60 -15.22
N TYR A 446 -5.21 -4.41 -16.29
CA TYR A 446 -6.65 -4.57 -16.28
C TYR A 446 -7.07 -6.00 -15.91
N CYS A 447 -6.43 -7.01 -16.51
CA CYS A 447 -6.74 -8.42 -16.23
C CYS A 447 -6.37 -8.82 -14.78
N LEU A 448 -5.28 -8.27 -14.25
CA LEU A 448 -4.83 -8.48 -12.88
C LEU A 448 -5.74 -7.78 -11.87
N TRP A 449 -6.12 -6.53 -12.15
CA TRP A 449 -7.05 -5.77 -11.31
C TRP A 449 -8.40 -6.47 -11.18
N LEU A 450 -8.98 -6.94 -12.29
CA LEU A 450 -10.24 -7.69 -12.29
C LEU A 450 -10.08 -9.14 -11.85
N ASN A 451 -8.85 -9.64 -11.70
CA ASN A 451 -8.56 -11.04 -11.40
C ASN A 451 -9.28 -12.01 -12.36
N LEU A 452 -9.19 -11.73 -13.67
CA LEU A 452 -9.90 -12.47 -14.71
C LEU A 452 -9.35 -13.90 -14.90
N GLN A 453 -8.07 -14.12 -14.59
CA GLN A 453 -7.41 -15.41 -14.86
C GLN A 453 -7.97 -16.56 -14.02
N PRO A 454 -8.14 -16.45 -12.67
CA PRO A 454 -8.81 -17.50 -11.90
C PRO A 454 -10.24 -17.78 -12.35
N PHE A 455 -10.98 -16.76 -12.80
CA PHE A 455 -12.31 -16.95 -13.36
C PHE A 455 -12.28 -17.76 -14.65
N TRP A 456 -11.36 -17.46 -15.57
CA TRP A 456 -11.20 -18.22 -16.80
C TRP A 456 -10.73 -19.66 -16.54
N ARG A 457 -9.77 -19.87 -15.62
CA ARG A 457 -9.34 -21.20 -15.20
C ARG A 457 -10.50 -22.02 -14.67
N TYR A 458 -11.32 -21.45 -13.78
CA TYR A 458 -12.53 -22.11 -13.29
C TYR A 458 -13.50 -22.46 -14.42
N MET A 459 -13.68 -21.56 -15.40
CA MET A 459 -14.53 -21.82 -16.55
C MET A 459 -14.04 -23.01 -17.38
N LYS A 460 -12.72 -23.21 -17.52
CA LYS A 460 -12.10 -24.35 -18.21
C LYS A 460 -12.11 -25.64 -17.40
N THR A 461 -11.54 -25.63 -16.19
CA THR A 461 -11.27 -26.86 -15.41
C THR A 461 -12.45 -27.31 -14.55
N LYS A 462 -13.39 -26.41 -14.25
CA LYS A 462 -14.50 -26.62 -13.28
C LYS A 462 -14.05 -26.96 -11.86
N GLU A 463 -12.79 -26.76 -11.52
CA GLU A 463 -12.24 -27.04 -10.19
C GLU A 463 -12.78 -26.06 -9.15
N PRO A 464 -13.34 -26.51 -8.02
CA PRO A 464 -13.91 -25.61 -7.03
C PRO A 464 -12.84 -24.72 -6.38
N VAL A 465 -13.12 -23.42 -6.29
CA VAL A 465 -12.25 -22.45 -5.65
C VAL A 465 -12.57 -22.41 -4.16
N LYS A 466 -11.55 -22.59 -3.32
CA LYS A 466 -11.70 -22.51 -1.86
C LYS A 466 -11.73 -21.05 -1.39
N PRO A 467 -12.56 -20.72 -0.39
CA PRO A 467 -12.50 -19.41 0.26
C PRO A 467 -11.12 -19.15 0.88
N LEU A 468 -10.74 -17.88 1.00
CA LEU A 468 -9.56 -17.45 1.73
C LEU A 468 -9.57 -18.01 3.15
N GLN A 469 -8.38 -18.32 3.67
CA GLN A 469 -8.24 -18.89 5.01
C GLN A 469 -7.48 -17.93 5.94
N THR A 470 -7.90 -17.84 7.19
CA THR A 470 -7.19 -17.13 8.26
C THR A 470 -6.83 -18.08 9.40
N ARG A 471 -5.86 -17.71 10.24
CA ARG A 471 -5.47 -18.49 11.43
C ARG A 471 -6.29 -18.03 12.62
N THR A 472 -6.87 -18.95 13.37
CA THR A 472 -7.61 -18.62 14.60
C THR A 472 -6.72 -18.71 15.84
N ALA A 473 -7.05 -17.93 16.87
CA ALA A 473 -6.30 -17.87 18.12
C ALA A 473 -6.46 -19.13 19.00
N SER A 474 -7.49 -19.94 18.76
CA SER A 474 -7.81 -21.09 19.61
C SER A 474 -7.95 -22.37 18.79
N PRO A 475 -7.27 -23.47 19.17
CA PRO A 475 -7.55 -24.80 18.61
C PRO A 475 -8.99 -25.26 18.90
N LEU A 476 -9.63 -24.71 19.95
CA LEU A 476 -11.03 -24.92 20.31
C LEU A 476 -12.01 -23.98 19.56
N ALA A 477 -11.51 -22.93 18.88
CA ALA A 477 -12.33 -22.07 18.02
C ALA A 477 -12.56 -22.66 16.62
N THR A 478 -12.10 -23.89 16.40
CA THR A 478 -12.70 -24.77 15.38
C THR A 478 -13.88 -25.46 16.05
N PRO A 479 -15.13 -25.03 15.79
CA PRO A 479 -16.26 -25.79 16.29
C PRO A 479 -16.25 -27.14 15.56
N VAL A 480 -16.42 -28.22 16.33
CA VAL A 480 -16.57 -29.58 15.81
C VAL A 480 -17.89 -29.62 15.04
N GLY A 481 -17.84 -29.27 13.75
CA GLY A 481 -18.82 -29.71 12.77
C GLY A 481 -18.27 -30.97 12.14
N VAL A 482 -19.08 -32.02 12.10
CA VAL A 482 -18.75 -33.22 11.32
C VAL A 482 -18.47 -32.77 9.88
N ALA A 483 -17.30 -33.13 9.36
CA ALA A 483 -17.00 -32.99 7.95
C ALA A 483 -17.85 -34.01 7.18
N THR A 484 -19.13 -33.71 6.97
CA THR A 484 -19.89 -34.34 5.89
C THR A 484 -19.40 -33.70 4.60
N GLY A 485 -18.95 -34.52 3.66
CA GLY A 485 -18.41 -34.06 2.38
C GLY A 485 -19.26 -32.96 1.72
N GLU A 486 -18.56 -32.06 1.04
CA GLU A 486 -19.04 -31.04 0.09
C GLU A 486 -20.11 -30.02 0.53
N VAL A 487 -20.70 -30.12 1.72
CA VAL A 487 -21.66 -29.13 2.22
C VAL A 487 -21.23 -28.70 3.63
N GLY A 488 -21.03 -27.40 3.83
CA GLY A 488 -20.38 -26.82 5.00
C GLY A 488 -20.92 -27.29 6.36
N ASN A 489 -20.06 -27.15 7.38
CA ASN A 489 -20.31 -27.56 8.77
C ASN A 489 -21.68 -27.06 9.29
N ILE A 490 -22.61 -27.98 9.53
CA ILE A 490 -23.87 -27.73 10.25
C ILE A 490 -23.67 -28.16 11.71
N PHE A 491 -24.03 -27.29 12.64
CA PHE A 491 -23.84 -27.50 14.09
C PHE A 491 -25.05 -28.22 14.70
N MET A 492 -24.84 -29.41 15.27
CA MET A 492 -25.85 -30.13 16.06
C MET A 492 -25.37 -30.20 17.52
N LEU A 493 -26.08 -29.52 18.42
CA LEU A 493 -25.75 -29.47 19.85
C LEU A 493 -25.70 -30.86 20.50
N ASP A 494 -26.53 -31.79 20.01
CA ASP A 494 -26.65 -33.15 20.53
C ASP A 494 -25.40 -34.01 20.26
N GLU A 495 -24.66 -33.73 19.18
CA GLU A 495 -23.42 -34.47 18.86
C GLU A 495 -22.23 -33.96 19.66
N MET A 496 -22.18 -32.67 19.98
CA MET A 496 -21.17 -32.11 20.88
C MET A 496 -21.27 -32.70 22.29
N GLN A 497 -22.47 -33.02 22.74
CA GLN A 497 -22.70 -33.66 24.04
C GLN A 497 -22.16 -35.09 24.09
N LYS A 498 -22.16 -35.82 22.96
CA LYS A 498 -21.61 -37.18 22.87
C LYS A 498 -20.08 -37.20 23.01
N GLU A 499 -19.37 -36.17 22.53
CA GLU A 499 -17.91 -36.11 22.59
C GLU A 499 -17.34 -35.55 23.91
N ALA A 500 -18.17 -35.09 24.84
CA ALA A 500 -17.76 -34.41 26.07
C ALA A 500 -16.72 -35.19 26.90
N HIS A 501 -16.78 -36.52 26.87
CA HIS A 501 -15.85 -37.42 27.57
C HIS A 501 -14.41 -37.36 27.02
N THR A 502 -14.20 -36.95 25.77
CA THR A 502 -12.87 -36.85 25.14
C THR A 502 -12.20 -35.48 25.35
N TRP A 503 -12.97 -34.48 25.80
CA TRP A 503 -12.50 -33.10 25.88
C TRP A 503 -11.36 -32.94 26.89
N LYS A 504 -11.40 -33.69 28.00
CA LYS A 504 -10.34 -33.65 29.02
C LYS A 504 -8.98 -34.13 28.49
N GLN A 505 -8.97 -35.13 27.61
CA GLN A 505 -7.76 -35.61 26.93
C GLN A 505 -7.27 -34.61 25.87
N ARG A 506 -8.17 -34.02 25.08
CA ARG A 506 -7.84 -33.03 24.05
C ARG A 506 -7.36 -31.70 24.63
N ILE A 507 -7.86 -31.29 25.79
CA ILE A 507 -7.39 -30.12 26.54
C ILE A 507 -5.98 -30.34 27.10
N ASN A 508 -5.65 -31.59 27.45
CA ASN A 508 -4.35 -31.95 28.03
C ASN A 508 -3.23 -32.18 27.01
N SER A 509 -3.55 -32.36 25.71
CA SER A 509 -2.52 -32.41 24.66
C SER A 509 -1.98 -31.00 24.37
N LYS A 510 -1.07 -30.52 25.24
CA LYS A 510 -0.37 -29.23 25.14
C LYS A 510 0.74 -29.21 24.07
N VAL A 511 0.49 -29.74 22.87
CA VAL A 511 1.41 -29.53 21.73
C VAL A 511 0.64 -28.78 20.66
N ILE A 512 0.86 -27.47 20.59
CA ILE A 512 0.38 -26.64 19.48
C ILE A 512 1.25 -26.98 18.27
N VAL A 513 0.89 -28.03 17.52
CA VAL A 513 1.62 -28.44 16.30
C VAL A 513 1.43 -27.39 15.19
N ALA A 514 0.26 -26.75 15.12
CA ALA A 514 -0.01 -25.54 14.34
C ALA A 514 -1.37 -24.94 14.75
N ARG A 515 -1.57 -23.62 14.56
CA ARG A 515 -2.90 -23.00 14.71
C ARG A 515 -3.80 -23.40 13.51
N PRO A 516 -5.08 -23.78 13.73
CA PRO A 516 -5.94 -24.22 12.64
C PRO A 516 -6.25 -23.06 11.67
N LYS A 517 -6.37 -23.40 10.37
CA LYS A 517 -6.81 -22.50 9.32
C LYS A 517 -8.33 -22.61 9.16
N VAL A 518 -9.03 -21.49 9.20
CA VAL A 518 -10.49 -21.43 9.03
C VAL A 518 -10.83 -20.60 7.80
N ASN A 519 -11.82 -21.05 7.03
CA ASN A 519 -12.31 -20.33 5.87
C ASN A 519 -12.97 -19.01 6.30
N LEU A 520 -12.60 -17.92 5.65
CA LEU A 520 -13.27 -16.63 5.79
C LEU A 520 -14.69 -16.70 5.22
N PRO A 521 -15.62 -15.90 5.78
CA PRO A 521 -16.96 -15.80 5.24
C PRO A 521 -16.92 -15.25 3.80
N VAL A 522 -17.82 -15.78 2.96
CA VAL A 522 -17.94 -15.34 1.56
C VAL A 522 -18.78 -14.07 1.50
N ALA A 523 -18.18 -12.97 1.07
CA ALA A 523 -18.83 -11.67 0.86
C ALA A 523 -20.08 -11.80 -0.03
N ARG A 524 -21.11 -10.98 0.21
CA ARG A 524 -22.31 -10.93 -0.63
C ARG A 524 -21.99 -10.18 -1.92
N ILE A 525 -21.54 -10.87 -2.97
CA ILE A 525 -21.18 -10.26 -4.26
C ILE A 525 -22.35 -10.28 -5.24
N SER A 526 -22.51 -9.20 -6.02
CA SER A 526 -23.48 -9.10 -7.12
C SER A 526 -23.00 -9.92 -8.33
N THR A 527 -23.27 -11.23 -8.31
CA THR A 527 -22.77 -12.16 -9.33
C THR A 527 -23.33 -11.91 -10.73
N SER A 528 -24.55 -11.37 -10.85
CA SER A 528 -25.17 -11.10 -12.17
C SER A 528 -24.40 -10.01 -12.90
N ARG A 529 -24.19 -8.88 -12.24
CA ARG A 529 -23.47 -7.74 -12.82
C ARG A 529 -22.03 -8.07 -13.16
N MET A 530 -21.34 -8.79 -12.28
CA MET A 530 -19.95 -9.15 -12.51
C MET A 530 -19.80 -10.22 -13.60
N ALA A 531 -20.78 -11.12 -13.78
CA ALA A 531 -20.72 -12.15 -14.81
C ALA A 531 -20.89 -11.57 -16.22
N GLU A 532 -21.73 -10.53 -16.37
CA GLU A 532 -21.86 -9.78 -17.63
C GLU A 532 -20.52 -9.15 -18.03
N LEU A 533 -19.86 -8.46 -17.09
CA LEU A 533 -18.57 -7.82 -17.32
C LEU A 533 -17.49 -8.86 -17.71
N PHE A 534 -17.26 -9.85 -16.84
CA PHE A 534 -16.18 -10.83 -17.04
C PHE A 534 -16.42 -11.69 -18.29
N GLY A 535 -17.67 -12.04 -18.57
CA GLY A 535 -18.05 -12.79 -19.77
C GLY A 535 -17.83 -11.99 -21.05
N GLY A 536 -18.11 -10.69 -21.02
CA GLY A 536 -17.79 -9.76 -22.11
C GLY A 536 -16.28 -9.67 -22.33
N ASP A 537 -15.51 -9.39 -21.27
CA ASP A 537 -14.06 -9.19 -21.37
C ASP A 537 -13.34 -10.43 -21.91
N ILE A 538 -13.67 -11.63 -21.42
CA ILE A 538 -13.07 -12.88 -21.94
C ILE A 538 -13.40 -13.12 -23.40
N ARG A 539 -14.65 -12.84 -23.82
CA ARG A 539 -15.03 -12.97 -25.24
C ARG A 539 -14.16 -12.08 -26.12
N GLN A 540 -13.89 -10.87 -25.64
CA GLN A 540 -13.09 -9.87 -26.35
C GLN A 540 -11.60 -10.24 -26.34
N LEU A 541 -11.06 -10.79 -25.25
CA LEU A 541 -9.69 -11.34 -25.23
C LEU A 541 -9.49 -12.48 -26.23
N ARG A 542 -10.47 -13.39 -26.34
CA ARG A 542 -10.43 -14.46 -27.36
C ARG A 542 -10.51 -13.91 -28.77
N TYR A 543 -11.32 -12.88 -28.96
CA TYR A 543 -11.44 -12.21 -30.23
C TYR A 543 -10.15 -11.45 -30.61
N LEU A 544 -9.53 -10.77 -29.64
CA LEU A 544 -8.25 -10.10 -29.78
C LEU A 544 -7.16 -11.05 -30.28
N ARG A 545 -7.10 -12.29 -29.76
CA ARG A 545 -6.16 -13.32 -30.25
C ARG A 545 -6.28 -13.53 -31.76
N ARG A 546 -7.50 -13.59 -32.30
CA ARG A 546 -7.74 -13.77 -33.75
C ARG A 546 -7.29 -12.56 -34.54
N VAL A 547 -7.63 -11.36 -34.06
CA VAL A 547 -7.22 -10.10 -34.70
C VAL A 547 -5.69 -9.98 -34.73
N LEU A 548 -5.00 -10.35 -33.66
CA LEU A 548 -3.54 -10.29 -33.58
C LEU A 548 -2.86 -11.27 -34.55
N MET A 549 -3.42 -12.46 -34.79
CA MET A 549 -2.90 -13.38 -35.81
C MET A 549 -2.94 -12.76 -37.21
N GLU A 550 -3.96 -11.97 -37.52
CA GLU A 550 -4.04 -11.23 -38.80
C GLU A 550 -3.08 -10.03 -38.83
N VAL A 551 -2.84 -9.38 -37.68
CA VAL A 551 -1.92 -8.23 -37.56
C VAL A 551 -0.45 -8.64 -37.59
N MET A 552 -0.13 -9.88 -37.22
CA MET A 552 1.24 -10.41 -37.13
C MET A 552 2.03 -10.29 -38.44
N GLN A 553 1.36 -10.25 -39.60
CA GLN A 553 2.02 -10.03 -40.89
C GLN A 553 2.55 -8.59 -41.08
N TYR A 554 2.12 -7.64 -40.24
CA TYR A 554 2.47 -6.22 -40.37
C TYR A 554 3.38 -5.70 -39.24
N VAL A 555 3.25 -6.22 -38.02
CA VAL A 555 4.05 -5.83 -36.86
C VAL A 555 4.28 -7.04 -35.95
N ASP A 556 5.43 -7.09 -35.30
CA ASP A 556 5.72 -8.07 -34.25
C ASP A 556 4.76 -7.91 -33.06
N VAL A 557 3.84 -8.87 -32.93
CA VAL A 557 2.89 -8.99 -31.83
C VAL A 557 3.14 -10.25 -31.01
N THR A 558 4.34 -10.84 -31.10
CA THR A 558 4.67 -12.12 -30.42
C THR A 558 4.43 -12.05 -28.92
N LYS A 559 4.82 -10.95 -28.27
CA LYS A 559 4.57 -10.74 -26.83
C LYS A 559 3.09 -10.70 -26.47
N TRP A 560 2.25 -10.14 -27.35
CA TRP A 560 0.80 -10.13 -27.16
C TRP A 560 0.21 -11.53 -27.29
N LEU A 561 0.64 -12.28 -28.31
CA LEU A 561 0.20 -13.66 -28.53
C LEU A 561 0.63 -14.58 -27.39
N ASN A 562 1.87 -14.43 -26.88
CA ASN A 562 2.37 -15.17 -25.72
C ASN A 562 1.52 -14.88 -24.48
N PHE A 563 1.26 -13.60 -24.17
CA PHE A 563 0.40 -13.24 -23.05
C PHE A 563 -1.00 -13.87 -23.18
N LEU A 564 -1.62 -13.79 -24.35
CA LEU A 564 -2.95 -14.38 -24.57
C LEU A 564 -2.92 -15.91 -24.53
N ALA A 565 -1.83 -16.55 -24.97
CA ALA A 565 -1.66 -17.98 -24.85
C ALA A 565 -1.51 -18.42 -23.38
N ASP A 566 -0.70 -17.71 -22.59
CA ASP A 566 -0.53 -17.97 -21.15
C ASP A 566 -1.83 -17.71 -20.37
N PHE A 567 -2.58 -16.68 -20.76
CA PHE A 567 -3.82 -16.30 -20.10
C PHE A 567 -4.98 -17.23 -20.47
N LEU A 568 -5.22 -17.43 -21.77
CA LEU A 568 -6.35 -18.20 -22.27
C LEU A 568 -6.06 -19.71 -22.30
N GLY A 569 -4.80 -20.12 -22.30
CA GLY A 569 -4.36 -21.47 -22.65
C GLY A 569 -4.35 -21.70 -24.16
N GLU A 570 -3.76 -22.81 -24.60
CA GLU A 570 -3.99 -23.31 -25.95
C GLU A 570 -5.49 -23.65 -26.08
N ASP A 571 -6.16 -23.06 -27.06
CA ASP A 571 -7.40 -23.63 -27.55
C ASP A 571 -6.90 -24.79 -28.44
N ASP A 572 -7.23 -26.05 -28.11
CA ASP A 572 -6.90 -27.23 -28.91
C ASP A 572 -7.37 -27.02 -30.36
N ALA A 573 -6.49 -26.47 -31.18
CA ALA A 573 -6.64 -26.38 -32.61
C ALA A 573 -6.18 -27.71 -33.23
N SER A 574 -6.84 -28.80 -32.83
CA SER A 574 -6.64 -30.13 -33.43
C SER A 574 -7.84 -31.08 -33.29
N ALA A 575 -9.03 -30.61 -32.93
CA ALA A 575 -10.24 -31.43 -32.91
C ALA A 575 -11.05 -31.42 -34.23
N THR A 576 -10.56 -30.74 -35.28
CA THR A 576 -11.19 -30.75 -36.62
C THR A 576 -10.12 -31.02 -37.67
N GLY A 577 -9.72 -32.29 -37.80
CA GLY A 577 -8.69 -32.64 -38.78
C GLY A 577 -8.32 -34.11 -38.92
N SER A 578 -9.15 -35.08 -38.52
CA SER A 578 -9.08 -36.47 -39.02
C SER A 578 -10.25 -37.30 -38.52
N SER A 579 -11.27 -37.50 -39.36
CA SER A 579 -12.02 -38.76 -39.50
C SER A 579 -13.29 -38.52 -40.32
N ARG A 580 -13.10 -38.34 -41.63
CA ARG A 580 -14.12 -38.66 -42.62
C ARG A 580 -13.43 -39.00 -43.94
N ALA A 581 -12.97 -40.24 -44.07
CA ALA A 581 -13.02 -41.02 -45.31
C ALA A 581 -12.43 -42.43 -45.08
N SER A 582 -13.12 -43.43 -45.62
CA SER A 582 -12.83 -44.88 -45.67
C SER A 582 -13.09 -45.62 -44.34
N VAL A 583 -13.94 -46.66 -44.24
CA VAL A 583 -14.32 -47.70 -45.20
C VAL A 583 -15.78 -48.14 -44.94
N ALA A 584 -16.57 -48.25 -46.01
CA ALA A 584 -17.78 -49.05 -46.06
C ALA A 584 -17.45 -50.46 -46.59
N SER A 585 -18.23 -51.44 -46.15
CA SER A 585 -18.39 -52.81 -46.65
C SER A 585 -17.25 -53.82 -46.40
N THR A 586 -17.47 -54.80 -45.51
CA THR A 586 -17.80 -56.20 -45.89
C THR A 586 -17.99 -57.08 -44.64
N ASN A 587 -19.00 -57.96 -44.73
CA ASN A 587 -19.53 -58.99 -43.81
C ASN A 587 -20.32 -58.53 -42.59
#